data_AF-A0A8S1PN34-F1
#
_entry.id   AF-A0A8S1PN34-F1
#
_cell.length_a   1.000
_cell.length_b   1.000
_cell.length_c   1.000
_cell.angle_alpha   90.00
_cell.angle_beta   90.00
_cell.angle_gamma   90.00
#
_symmetry.space_group_name_H-M   'P 1'
#
loop_
_entity.id
_entity.type
_entity.pdbx_description
1 polymer ?
#
loop_
_entity_poly.entity_id
_entity_poly.type
_entity_poly.pdbx_seq_one_letter_code
_entity_poly.pdbx_strand_id
1 'polypeptide(L)'
;MNNPFQNPIGNPNDPNNQLLLMSLAQVDQQNMFFFLMQNPDFVEKQDENQFKKTSIGFVRNTLGIFVLGTVLNLQMKRIPKFLNWPIFVKIPLRIPVFFSPFFLFQQSLTNQLDNLTQLHHKYYTRILKVKKTGDLRYFDPEGILQKQFEQKMRELMK
;
A
#
# COMPACT_ATOMS: atom_id res chain seq x y z
N MET A 1 -17.91 -8.76 -22.55
CA MET A 1 -17.23 -9.09 -21.29
C MET A 1 -18.28 -9.10 -20.19
N ASN A 2 -18.43 -10.20 -19.44
CA ASN A 2 -19.35 -10.28 -18.31
C ASN A 2 -18.78 -9.47 -17.14
N ASN A 3 -19.58 -8.59 -16.55
CA ASN A 3 -19.21 -7.86 -15.35
C ASN A 3 -19.17 -8.86 -14.17
N PRO A 4 -17.99 -9.08 -13.54
CA PRO A 4 -17.86 -10.04 -12.45
C PRO A 4 -18.66 -9.64 -11.20
N PHE A 5 -19.19 -8.42 -11.16
CA PHE A 5 -20.00 -7.86 -10.08
C PHE A 5 -21.50 -7.71 -10.42
N GLN A 6 -21.95 -7.92 -11.68
CA GLN A 6 -23.37 -7.75 -12.07
C GLN A 6 -24.26 -8.95 -11.77
N ASN A 7 -23.71 -10.15 -11.57
CA ASN A 7 -24.55 -11.31 -11.31
C ASN A 7 -24.99 -11.32 -9.84
N PRO A 8 -26.30 -11.26 -9.56
CA PRO A 8 -26.80 -11.40 -8.19
C PRO A 8 -26.70 -12.88 -7.82
N ILE A 9 -25.55 -13.32 -7.31
CA ILE A 9 -25.29 -14.74 -6.97
C ILE A 9 -25.22 -15.61 -8.25
N GLY A 10 -24.65 -16.81 -8.13
CA GLY A 10 -25.55 -17.93 -8.46
C GLY A 10 -25.09 -18.99 -9.43
N ASN A 11 -23.84 -19.00 -9.89
CA ASN A 11 -23.25 -20.26 -10.27
C ASN A 11 -21.84 -20.39 -9.69
N PRO A 12 -21.65 -21.13 -8.58
CA PRO A 12 -20.31 -21.57 -8.19
C PRO A 12 -19.62 -22.37 -9.32
N ASN A 13 -20.33 -22.71 -10.40
CA ASN A 13 -19.81 -23.34 -11.61
C ASN A 13 -19.49 -22.36 -12.77
N ASP A 14 -19.57 -21.04 -12.58
CA ASP A 14 -19.04 -20.10 -13.59
C ASP A 14 -17.50 -20.12 -13.54
N PRO A 15 -16.80 -20.49 -14.63
CA PRO A 15 -15.34 -20.62 -14.65
C PRO A 15 -14.61 -19.35 -14.21
N ASN A 16 -15.17 -18.17 -14.50
CA ASN A 16 -14.53 -16.89 -14.16
C ASN A 16 -14.63 -16.60 -12.66
N ASN A 17 -15.77 -16.94 -12.04
CA ASN A 17 -15.96 -16.78 -10.60
C ASN A 17 -15.15 -17.82 -9.81
N GLN A 18 -15.04 -19.04 -10.32
CA GLN A 18 -14.17 -20.07 -9.74
C GLN A 18 -12.70 -19.66 -9.76
N LEU A 19 -12.23 -19.12 -10.89
CA LEU A 19 -10.84 -18.66 -11.01
C LEU A 19 -10.56 -17.49 -10.06
N LEU A 20 -11.52 -16.58 -9.91
CA LEU A 20 -11.42 -15.50 -8.93
C LEU A 20 -11.38 -16.04 -7.49
N LEU A 21 -12.30 -16.93 -7.12
CA LEU A 21 -12.36 -17.53 -5.78
C LEU A 21 -11.09 -18.34 -5.48
N MET A 22 -10.55 -19.07 -6.45
CA MET A 22 -9.26 -19.76 -6.34
C MET A 22 -8.11 -18.78 -6.15
N SER A 23 -8.07 -17.68 -6.92
CA SER A 23 -7.04 -16.65 -6.78
C SER A 23 -7.12 -15.99 -5.39
N LEU A 24 -8.32 -15.65 -4.92
CA LEU A 24 -8.56 -15.08 -3.60
C LEU A 24 -8.21 -16.05 -2.48
N ALA A 25 -8.44 -17.36 -2.65
CA ALA A 25 -8.09 -18.39 -1.68
C ALA A 25 -6.58 -18.42 -1.39
N GLN A 26 -5.75 -18.12 -2.38
CA GLN A 26 -4.28 -18.06 -2.28
C GLN A 26 -3.76 -16.72 -1.71
N VAL A 27 -4.64 -15.73 -1.48
CA VAL A 27 -4.25 -14.43 -0.93
C VAL A 27 -4.14 -14.48 0.58
N ASP A 28 -2.93 -14.34 1.09
CA ASP A 28 -2.59 -14.19 2.50
C ASP A 28 -2.27 -12.74 2.85
N GLN A 29 -2.10 -12.47 4.15
CA GLN A 29 -1.85 -11.12 4.67
C GLN A 29 -0.64 -10.43 4.01
N GLN A 30 0.37 -11.21 3.63
CA GLN A 30 1.64 -10.71 3.07
C GLN A 30 1.58 -10.40 1.57
N ASN A 31 0.81 -11.18 0.80
CA ASN A 31 0.74 -11.05 -0.67
C ASN A 31 -0.50 -10.25 -1.14
N MET A 32 -1.39 -9.87 -0.22
CA MET A 32 -2.64 -9.17 -0.54
C MET A 32 -2.42 -7.84 -1.29
N PHE A 33 -1.41 -7.04 -0.95
CA PHE A 33 -1.10 -5.85 -1.75
C PHE A 33 -0.63 -6.18 -3.18
N PHE A 34 0.17 -7.24 -3.34
CA PHE A 34 0.59 -7.68 -4.68
C PHE A 34 -0.61 -8.15 -5.51
N PHE A 35 -1.54 -8.88 -4.87
CA PHE A 35 -2.78 -9.29 -5.51
C PHE A 35 -3.62 -8.09 -5.98
N LEU A 36 -3.81 -7.07 -5.13
CA LEU A 36 -4.56 -5.86 -5.48
C LEU A 36 -3.87 -5.05 -6.59
N MET A 37 -2.53 -5.01 -6.62
CA MET A 37 -1.78 -4.33 -7.68
C MET A 37 -1.88 -5.08 -9.03
N GLN A 38 -1.89 -6.40 -9.02
CA GLN A 38 -2.06 -7.23 -10.22
C GLN A 38 -3.51 -7.18 -10.74
N ASN A 39 -4.48 -6.93 -9.86
CA ASN A 39 -5.90 -6.92 -10.16
C ASN A 39 -6.53 -5.57 -9.78
N PRO A 40 -6.17 -4.47 -10.49
CA PRO A 40 -6.62 -3.12 -10.13
C PRO A 40 -8.14 -2.93 -10.28
N ASP A 41 -8.81 -3.75 -11.10
CA ASP A 41 -10.27 -3.73 -11.24
C ASP A 41 -11.01 -4.17 -9.96
N PHE A 42 -10.30 -4.72 -8.97
CA PHE A 42 -10.81 -5.12 -7.65
C PHE A 42 -10.49 -4.10 -6.56
N VAL A 43 -10.00 -2.92 -6.94
CA VAL A 43 -9.67 -1.81 -6.04
C VAL A 43 -10.57 -0.64 -6.40
N GLU A 44 -11.18 -0.03 -5.39
CA GLU A 44 -11.98 1.17 -5.61
C GLU A 44 -11.07 2.29 -6.14
N LYS A 45 -11.44 2.96 -7.23
CA LYS A 45 -10.64 4.08 -7.81
C LYS A 45 -10.19 5.15 -6.80
N GLN A 46 -10.99 5.40 -5.76
CA GLN A 46 -10.63 6.33 -4.69
C GLN A 46 -9.43 5.81 -3.89
N ASP A 47 -9.49 4.54 -3.49
CA ASP A 47 -8.42 3.85 -2.77
C ASP A 47 -7.16 3.69 -3.63
N GLU A 48 -7.32 3.43 -4.94
CA GLU A 48 -6.20 3.36 -5.88
C GLU A 48 -5.43 4.69 -5.93
N ASN A 49 -6.16 5.80 -6.03
CA ASN A 49 -5.57 7.15 -6.02
C ASN A 49 -4.92 7.48 -4.68
N GLN A 50 -5.55 7.09 -3.57
CA GLN A 50 -5.00 7.26 -2.23
C GLN A 50 -3.72 6.43 -2.05
N PHE A 51 -3.72 5.17 -2.50
CA PHE A 51 -2.55 4.29 -2.46
C PHE A 51 -1.40 4.90 -3.26
N LYS A 52 -1.63 5.31 -4.51
CA LYS A 52 -0.60 5.95 -5.35
C LYS A 52 0.01 7.19 -4.67
N LYS A 53 -0.83 8.10 -4.17
CA LYS A 53 -0.37 9.31 -3.46
C LYS A 53 0.43 8.97 -2.21
N THR A 54 -0.04 8.00 -1.43
CA THR A 54 0.58 7.58 -0.18
C THR A 54 1.92 6.91 -0.44
N SER A 55 2.00 6.00 -1.41
CA SER A 55 3.24 5.31 -1.80
C SER A 55 4.28 6.26 -2.38
N ILE A 56 3.88 7.21 -3.24
CA ILE A 56 4.79 8.25 -3.74
C ILE A 56 5.31 9.11 -2.59
N GLY A 57 4.42 9.53 -1.69
CA GLY A 57 4.80 10.30 -0.51
C GLY A 57 5.76 9.55 0.41
N PHE A 58 5.51 8.27 0.64
CA PHE A 58 6.36 7.39 1.44
C PHE A 58 7.75 7.27 0.83
N VAL A 59 7.86 6.90 -0.45
CA VAL A 59 9.14 6.78 -1.16
C VAL A 59 9.90 8.10 -1.14
N ARG A 60 9.23 9.23 -1.41
CA ARG A 60 9.86 10.55 -1.37
C ARG A 60 10.41 10.89 0.01
N ASN A 61 9.65 10.63 1.06
CA ASN A 61 10.05 10.91 2.43
C ASN A 61 11.21 9.99 2.86
N THR A 62 11.14 8.69 2.54
CA THR A 62 12.21 7.73 2.81
C THR A 62 13.51 8.14 2.11
N LEU A 63 13.46 8.48 0.82
CA LEU A 63 14.61 8.98 0.08
C LEU A 63 15.15 10.28 0.69
N GLY A 64 14.26 11.20 1.08
CA GLY A 64 14.63 12.43 1.78
C GLY A 64 15.39 12.17 3.09
N ILE A 65 14.92 11.23 3.91
CA ILE A 65 15.60 10.81 5.15
C ILE A 65 16.99 10.27 4.84
N PHE A 66 17.13 9.40 3.84
CA PHE A 66 18.43 8.82 3.47
C PHE A 66 19.41 9.87 2.95
N VAL A 67 18.95 10.78 2.08
CA VAL A 67 19.79 11.87 1.55
C VAL A 67 20.22 12.80 2.68
N LEU A 68 19.29 13.26 3.51
CA LEU A 68 19.59 14.15 4.63
C LEU A 68 20.49 13.47 5.67
N GLY A 69 20.23 12.20 5.98
CA GLY A 69 21.04 11.44 6.93
C GLY A 69 22.48 11.27 6.43
N THR A 70 22.64 11.00 5.13
CA THR A 70 23.94 10.92 4.47
C THR A 70 24.67 12.26 4.49
N VAL A 71 23.98 13.35 4.15
CA VAL A 71 24.55 14.70 4.17
C VAL A 71 24.98 15.10 5.58
N LEU A 72 24.14 14.88 6.60
CA LEU A 72 24.48 15.16 7.99
C LEU A 72 25.67 14.33 8.48
N ASN A 73 25.74 13.05 8.11
CA ASN A 73 26.86 12.20 8.45
C ASN A 73 28.17 12.64 7.75
N LEU A 74 28.09 13.16 6.52
CA LEU A 74 29.23 13.76 5.82
C LEU A 74 29.66 15.08 6.46
N GLN A 75 28.73 15.94 6.85
CA GLN A 75 29.02 17.20 7.54
C GLN A 75 29.67 16.96 8.91
N MET A 76 29.25 15.92 9.63
CA MET A 76 29.89 15.49 10.89
C MET A 76 31.35 15.04 10.72
N LYS A 77 31.75 14.57 9.52
CA LYS A 77 33.17 14.29 9.21
C LYS A 77 33.99 15.56 8.96
N ARG A 78 33.35 16.65 8.56
CA ARG A 78 33.99 17.95 8.28
C ARG A 78 34.07 18.88 9.50
N ILE A 79 33.60 18.44 10.67
CA ILE A 79 33.71 19.19 11.92
C ILE A 79 35.19 19.48 12.20
N PRO A 80 35.58 20.74 12.41
CA PRO A 80 36.97 21.16 12.48
C PRO A 80 37.73 20.56 13.68
N LYS A 81 39.05 20.37 13.49
CA LYS A 81 39.96 19.59 14.34
C LYS A 81 40.08 20.05 15.79
N PHE A 82 39.59 21.24 16.16
CA PHE A 82 39.57 21.70 17.55
C PHE A 82 38.56 20.94 18.43
N LEU A 83 37.61 20.21 17.83
CA LEU A 83 36.69 19.29 18.50
C LEU A 83 37.08 17.83 18.22
N ASN A 84 38.37 17.48 18.39
CA ASN A 84 38.86 16.15 18.04
C ASN A 84 38.47 15.10 19.09
N TRP A 85 37.22 14.63 19.01
CA TRP A 85 36.74 13.57 19.89
C TRP A 85 37.40 12.23 19.54
N PRO A 86 37.68 11.36 20.54
CA PRO A 86 38.18 10.01 20.29
C PRO A 86 37.16 9.19 19.48
N ILE A 87 37.66 8.20 18.72
CA ILE A 87 36.85 7.38 17.79
C ILE A 87 35.65 6.73 18.49
N PHE A 88 35.84 6.28 19.72
CA PHE A 88 34.81 5.65 20.57
C PHE A 88 33.63 6.58 20.89
N VAL A 89 33.82 7.91 20.83
CA VAL A 89 32.74 8.89 21.03
C VAL A 89 32.15 9.30 19.68
N LYS A 90 32.98 9.39 18.63
CA LYS A 90 32.55 9.79 17.28
C LYS A 90 31.57 8.80 16.62
N ILE A 91 31.79 7.49 16.77
CA ILE A 91 30.96 6.46 16.12
C ILE A 91 29.53 6.43 16.69
N PRO A 92 29.32 6.30 18.02
CA PRO A 92 27.97 6.27 18.58
C PRO A 92 27.22 7.60 18.41
N LEU A 93 27.91 8.75 18.32
CA LEU A 93 27.26 10.04 18.06
C LEU A 93 26.75 10.18 16.61
N ARG A 94 27.36 9.47 15.65
CA ARG A 94 26.96 9.54 14.23
C ARG A 94 25.66 8.80 13.95
N ILE A 95 25.36 7.75 14.71
CA ILE A 95 24.14 6.96 14.57
C ILE A 95 22.89 7.85 14.77
N PRO A 96 22.68 8.53 15.91
CA PRO A 96 21.51 9.38 16.10
C PRO A 96 21.48 10.57 15.14
N VAL A 97 22.63 11.12 14.74
CA VAL A 97 22.66 12.21 13.74
C VAL A 97 22.25 11.73 12.35
N PHE A 98 22.65 10.53 11.94
CA PHE A 98 22.18 9.91 10.70
C PHE A 98 20.67 9.65 10.72
N PHE A 99 20.14 9.19 11.85
CA PHE A 99 18.71 8.97 12.03
C PHE A 99 17.92 10.24 12.36
N SER A 100 18.57 11.38 12.65
CA SER A 100 17.88 12.61 13.04
C SER A 100 16.83 13.12 12.03
N PRO A 101 17.03 12.99 10.70
CA PRO A 101 16.00 13.36 9.74
C PRO A 101 14.74 12.50 9.88
N PHE A 102 14.82 11.27 10.42
CA PHE A 102 13.64 10.45 10.66
C PHE A 102 12.60 11.19 11.51
N PHE A 103 13.03 11.92 12.54
CA PHE A 103 12.11 12.68 13.41
C PHE A 103 11.38 13.81 12.66
N LEU A 104 12.01 14.42 11.64
CA LEU A 104 11.37 15.46 10.83
C LEU A 104 10.27 14.90 9.92
N PHE A 105 10.41 13.65 9.50
CA PHE A 105 9.47 12.97 8.61
C PHE A 105 8.55 11.98 9.34
N GLN A 106 8.76 11.76 10.64
CA GLN A 106 8.09 10.71 11.42
C GLN A 106 6.58 10.83 11.32
N GLN A 107 6.02 12.02 11.58
CA GLN A 107 4.56 12.22 11.53
C GLN A 107 4.00 11.96 10.12
N SER A 108 4.71 12.39 9.06
CA SER A 108 4.29 12.13 7.70
C SER A 108 4.37 10.63 7.34
N LEU A 109 5.40 9.92 7.81
CA LEU A 109 5.56 8.49 7.58
C LEU A 109 4.51 7.69 8.34
N THR A 110 4.24 8.04 9.61
CA THR A 110 3.19 7.40 10.41
C THR A 110 1.83 7.57 9.73
N ASN A 111 1.46 8.79 9.32
CA ASN A 111 0.19 9.01 8.61
C ASN A 111 0.09 8.20 7.30
N GLN A 112 1.20 8.08 6.57
CA GLN A 112 1.24 7.28 5.35
C GLN A 112 1.12 5.78 5.64
N LEU A 113 1.79 5.28 6.67
CA LEU A 113 1.69 3.89 7.13
C LEU A 113 0.30 3.57 7.67
N ASP A 114 -0.33 4.47 8.41
CA ASP A 114 -1.69 4.30 8.91
C ASP A 114 -2.69 4.21 7.76
N ASN A 115 -2.57 5.09 6.76
CA ASN A 115 -3.39 5.03 5.54
C ASN A 115 -3.22 3.69 4.80
N LEU A 116 -1.98 3.22 4.63
CA LEU A 116 -1.70 1.91 4.02
C LEU A 116 -2.26 0.77 4.86
N THR A 117 -2.14 0.85 6.19
CA THR A 117 -2.65 -0.18 7.11
C THR A 117 -4.17 -0.24 7.10
N GLN A 118 -4.85 0.91 7.01
CA GLN A 118 -6.31 0.96 6.88
C GLN A 118 -6.78 0.35 5.56
N LEU A 119 -6.11 0.67 4.44
CA LEU A 119 -6.39 0.04 3.15
C LEU A 119 -6.15 -1.47 3.22
N HIS A 120 -5.01 -1.88 3.78
CA HIS A 120 -4.69 -3.30 4.00
C HIS A 120 -5.81 -4.00 4.76
N HIS A 121 -6.20 -3.44 5.90
CA HIS A 121 -7.24 -4.00 6.75
C HIS A 121 -8.61 -4.07 6.06
N LYS A 122 -8.99 -3.03 5.31
CA LYS A 122 -10.25 -2.97 4.53
C LYS A 122 -10.33 -4.13 3.54
N TYR A 123 -9.33 -4.27 2.66
CA TYR A 123 -9.33 -5.29 1.62
C TYR A 123 -9.10 -6.69 2.17
N TYR A 124 -8.19 -6.85 3.14
CA TYR A 124 -7.95 -8.14 3.79
C TYR A 124 -9.20 -8.66 4.51
N THR A 125 -9.93 -7.80 5.22
CA THR A 125 -11.19 -8.19 5.87
C THR A 125 -12.25 -8.62 4.85
N ARG A 126 -12.35 -7.92 3.71
CA ARG A 126 -13.26 -8.30 2.61
C ARG A 126 -12.89 -9.66 2.03
N ILE A 127 -11.60 -9.89 1.73
CA ILE A 127 -11.10 -11.18 1.23
C ILE A 127 -11.36 -12.30 2.23
N LEU A 128 -11.11 -12.08 3.52
CA LEU A 128 -11.38 -13.08 4.57
C LEU A 128 -12.86 -13.43 4.65
N LYS A 129 -13.77 -12.45 4.52
CA LYS A 129 -15.21 -12.71 4.47
C LYS A 129 -15.57 -13.56 3.26
N VAL A 130 -15.07 -13.23 2.07
CA VAL A 130 -15.26 -14.03 0.85
C VAL A 130 -14.72 -15.45 1.03
N LYS A 131 -13.53 -15.63 1.61
CA LYS A 131 -12.97 -16.97 1.88
C LYS A 131 -13.86 -17.80 2.81
N LYS A 132 -14.48 -17.16 3.80
CA LYS A 132 -15.34 -17.84 4.78
C LYS A 132 -16.73 -18.17 4.23
N THR A 133 -17.32 -17.27 3.44
CA THR A 133 -18.71 -17.39 2.98
C THR A 133 -18.83 -17.94 1.56
N GLY A 134 -17.76 -17.88 0.77
CA GLY A 134 -17.79 -18.17 -0.66
C GLY A 134 -18.56 -17.13 -1.48
N ASP A 135 -19.02 -16.03 -0.86
CA ASP A 135 -19.87 -15.02 -1.49
C ASP A 135 -19.07 -13.75 -1.83
N LEU A 136 -19.02 -13.42 -3.13
CA LEU A 136 -18.31 -12.27 -3.68
C LEU A 136 -18.93 -10.92 -3.31
N ARG A 137 -20.18 -10.88 -2.82
CA ARG A 137 -20.81 -9.64 -2.35
C ARG A 137 -20.09 -9.01 -1.17
N TYR A 138 -19.42 -9.82 -0.36
CA TYR A 138 -18.61 -9.33 0.74
C TYR A 138 -17.32 -8.63 0.27
N PHE A 139 -16.96 -8.79 -1.01
CA PHE A 139 -15.86 -8.07 -1.63
C PHE A 139 -16.25 -6.64 -2.04
N ASP A 140 -17.48 -6.44 -2.52
CA ASP A 140 -18.04 -5.13 -2.92
C ASP A 140 -19.41 -4.88 -2.23
N PRO A 141 -19.43 -4.63 -0.90
CA PRO A 141 -20.68 -4.48 -0.17
C PRO A 141 -21.51 -3.26 -0.61
N GLU A 142 -20.87 -2.25 -1.19
CA GLU A 142 -21.49 -0.97 -1.58
C GLU A 142 -21.77 -0.88 -3.09
N GLY A 143 -21.42 -1.91 -3.86
CA GLY A 143 -21.60 -1.94 -5.31
C GLY A 143 -20.74 -0.90 -6.05
N ILE A 144 -19.65 -0.43 -5.43
CA ILE A 144 -18.79 0.62 -5.97
C ILE A 144 -17.98 0.07 -7.15
N LEU A 145 -17.43 -1.13 -7.02
CA LEU A 145 -16.66 -1.78 -8.08
C LEU A 145 -17.57 -2.13 -9.27
N GLN A 146 -18.81 -2.58 -8.99
CA GLN A 146 -19.81 -2.82 -10.02
C GLN A 146 -20.09 -1.56 -10.85
N LYS A 147 -20.34 -0.42 -10.19
CA LYS A 147 -20.59 0.87 -10.86
C LYS A 147 -19.38 1.33 -11.66
N GLN A 148 -18.17 1.15 -11.13
CA GLN A 148 -16.93 1.50 -11.83
C GLN A 148 -16.72 0.67 -13.09
N PHE A 149 -17.03 -0.64 -13.04
CA PHE A 149 -16.98 -1.51 -14.20
C PHE A 149 -17.99 -1.09 -15.27
N GLU A 150 -19.25 -0.84 -14.88
CA GLU A 150 -20.29 -0.38 -15.81
C GLU A 150 -19.91 0.94 -16.49
N GLN A 151 -19.32 1.87 -15.74
CA GLN A 151 -18.84 3.13 -16.30
C GLN A 151 -17.70 2.91 -17.30
N LYS A 152 -16.71 2.07 -16.97
CA LYS A 152 -15.59 1.72 -17.87
C LYS A 152 -16.11 1.11 -19.18
N MET A 153 -17.10 0.23 -19.10
CA MET A 153 -17.72 -0.38 -20.29
C MET A 153 -18.49 0.63 -21.15
N ARG A 154 -19.18 1.59 -20.54
CA ARG A 154 -19.85 2.69 -21.28
C ARG A 154 -18.85 3.58 -22.00
N GLU A 155 -17.69 3.83 -21.40
CA GLU A 155 -16.61 4.62 -22.01
C GLU A 155 -15.97 3.88 -23.20
N LEU A 156 -15.83 2.55 -23.12
CA LEU A 156 -15.27 1.74 -24.21
C LEU A 156 -16.23 1.51 -25.39
N MET A 157 -17.53 1.75 -25.19
CA MET A 157 -18.56 1.64 -26.24
C MET A 157 -18.87 2.98 -26.94
N LYS A 158 -18.20 4.07 -26.53
CA LYS A 158 -18.22 5.37 -27.22
C LYS A 158 -17.02 5.48 -28.15
#